data_AF-A0A7S3TRQ9-F1
#
_entry.id   AF-A0A7S3TRQ9-F1
#
_cell.length_a   1.000
_cell.length_b   1.000
_cell.length_c   1.000
_cell.angle_alpha   90.00
_cell.angle_beta   90.00
_cell.angle_gamma   90.00
#
_symmetry.space_group_name_H-M   'P 1'
#
loop_
_entity.id
_entity.type
_entity.pdbx_description
1 polymer ?
#
loop_
_entity_poly.entity_id
_entity_poly.type
_entity_poly.pdbx_seq_one_letter_code
_entity_poly.pdbx_strand_id
1 'polypeptide(L)'
;PVKPNTLRLLEQVPGLTHESDISHELTTQRYWASYNRPFFADVRKLAGHDTAEQTYGALYSFAKSPRAEIFSKLGSSVDTLFNMRSIMNRNAYPNEGVLPSEPGHAISARLDLDALNHLPNGGIDAKVTNYCLLRSLQSQAISGPSHANQPVFKWRDASGTDLFPGWPHMGLPDVWDFDWVQMTPSGADAVTDVDQ
;
A
#
# COMPACT_ATOMS: atom_id res chain seq x y z
N PRO A 1 17.98 -19.92 -1.78
CA PRO A 1 16.91 -20.16 -0.78
C PRO A 1 16.93 -19.06 0.30
N VAL A 2 15.76 -18.54 0.67
CA VAL A 2 15.62 -17.57 1.78
C VAL A 2 16.03 -18.28 3.07
N LYS A 3 16.92 -17.67 3.87
CA LYS A 3 17.40 -18.29 5.12
C LYS A 3 16.35 -18.15 6.23
N PRO A 4 16.27 -19.06 7.21
CA PRO A 4 15.48 -18.82 8.42
C PRO A 4 15.83 -17.48 9.07
N ASN A 5 14.86 -16.83 9.68
CA ASN A 5 14.91 -15.49 10.28
C ASN A 5 15.21 -14.34 9.29
N THR A 6 15.01 -14.53 8.00
CA THR A 6 15.04 -13.42 7.03
C THR A 6 13.84 -12.49 7.19
N LEU A 7 12.64 -13.05 7.43
CA LEU A 7 11.42 -12.29 7.68
C LEU A 7 10.76 -12.75 8.97
N ARG A 8 10.62 -11.82 9.93
CA ARG A 8 9.85 -12.02 11.16
C ARG A 8 8.62 -11.13 11.11
N LEU A 9 7.47 -11.70 11.48
CA LEU A 9 6.21 -10.98 11.59
C LEU A 9 5.85 -10.85 13.07
N LEU A 10 5.46 -9.65 13.47
CA LEU A 10 4.86 -9.36 14.77
C LEU A 10 3.49 -8.72 14.54
N GLU A 11 2.45 -9.29 15.15
CA GLU A 11 1.12 -8.70 15.19
C GLU A 11 0.67 -8.48 16.63
N GLN A 12 -0.01 -7.37 16.88
CA GLN A 12 -0.38 -6.94 18.22
C GLN A 12 -1.81 -6.40 18.27
N VAL A 13 -2.52 -6.79 19.31
CA VAL A 13 -3.84 -6.26 19.72
C VAL A 13 -3.86 -6.12 21.26
N PRO A 14 -4.82 -5.41 21.86
CA PRO A 14 -4.90 -5.32 23.32
C PRO A 14 -4.93 -6.72 23.96
N GLY A 15 -3.94 -7.00 24.82
CA GLY A 15 -3.82 -8.27 25.54
C GLY A 15 -3.13 -9.43 24.79
N LEU A 16 -2.68 -9.23 23.54
CA LEU A 16 -1.97 -10.27 22.77
C LEU A 16 -0.89 -9.66 21.87
N THR A 17 0.28 -10.29 21.87
CA THR A 17 1.34 -10.05 20.88
C THR A 17 1.80 -11.41 20.39
N HIS A 18 1.79 -11.61 19.08
CA HIS A 18 2.27 -12.82 18.43
C HIS A 18 3.45 -12.44 17.52
N GLU A 19 4.59 -13.08 17.73
CA GLU A 19 5.76 -12.94 16.85
C GLU A 19 6.22 -14.31 16.33
N SER A 20 6.52 -14.43 15.04
CA SER A 20 7.07 -15.66 14.45
C SER A 20 7.98 -15.38 13.25
N ASP A 21 8.90 -16.31 12.98
CA ASP A 21 9.66 -16.37 11.72
C ASP A 21 8.76 -16.91 10.61
N ILE A 22 8.52 -16.09 9.59
CA ILE A 22 7.70 -16.43 8.42
C ILE A 22 8.54 -16.48 7.13
N SER A 23 9.86 -16.70 7.24
CA SER A 23 10.76 -16.82 6.08
C SER A 23 10.36 -17.93 5.11
N HIS A 24 9.61 -18.94 5.59
CA HIS A 24 9.01 -19.97 4.76
C HIS A 24 8.02 -19.39 3.75
N GLU A 25 7.21 -18.39 4.14
CA GLU A 25 6.24 -17.75 3.25
C GLU A 25 6.92 -17.03 2.08
N LEU A 26 8.06 -16.37 2.32
CA LEU A 26 8.86 -15.79 1.24
C LEU A 26 9.38 -16.84 0.26
N THR A 27 9.69 -18.04 0.75
CA THR A 27 10.19 -19.13 -0.11
C THR A 27 9.08 -19.72 -0.96
N THR A 28 7.89 -19.92 -0.38
CA THR A 28 6.75 -20.55 -1.05
C THR A 28 6.02 -19.58 -1.98
N GLN A 29 5.73 -18.36 -1.50
CA GLN A 29 4.93 -17.39 -2.22
C GLN A 29 5.76 -16.46 -3.12
N ARG A 30 7.08 -16.38 -2.89
CA ARG A 30 8.01 -15.43 -3.52
C ARG A 30 7.84 -13.96 -3.12
N TYR A 31 6.85 -13.65 -2.28
CA TYR A 31 6.62 -12.34 -1.72
C TYR A 31 5.94 -12.46 -0.34
N TRP A 32 5.87 -11.34 0.37
CA TRP A 32 5.01 -11.17 1.53
C TRP A 32 4.26 -9.85 1.38
N ALA A 33 2.94 -9.87 1.57
CA ALA A 33 2.11 -8.68 1.48
C ALA A 33 1.37 -8.42 2.79
N SER A 34 1.15 -7.14 3.10
CA SER A 34 0.41 -6.70 4.27
C SER A 34 -0.59 -5.61 3.87
N TYR A 35 -1.83 -5.74 4.34
CA TYR A 35 -2.97 -4.94 3.86
C TYR A 35 -4.08 -4.85 4.91
N ASN A 36 -3.70 -4.56 6.17
CA ASN A 36 -4.64 -4.35 7.29
C ASN A 36 -5.54 -5.56 7.61
N ARG A 37 -5.05 -6.77 7.34
CA ARG A 37 -5.69 -8.03 7.72
C ARG A 37 -4.67 -8.82 8.55
N PRO A 38 -4.99 -9.19 9.80
CA PRO A 38 -4.08 -9.99 10.59
C PRO A 38 -3.89 -11.36 9.95
N PHE A 39 -2.68 -11.88 10.02
CA PHE A 39 -2.25 -13.17 9.49
C PHE A 39 -2.42 -14.27 10.53
N PHE A 40 -1.97 -14.05 11.77
CA PHE A 40 -1.97 -15.08 12.80
C PHE A 40 -3.40 -15.35 13.29
N ALA A 41 -3.79 -16.63 13.31
CA ALA A 41 -5.18 -17.03 13.58
C ALA A 41 -5.69 -16.60 14.97
N ASP A 42 -4.83 -16.63 15.99
CA ASP A 42 -5.15 -16.16 17.34
C ASP A 42 -5.39 -14.64 17.39
N VAL A 43 -4.55 -13.86 16.69
CA VAL A 43 -4.70 -12.41 16.54
C VAL A 43 -5.97 -12.09 15.76
N ARG A 44 -6.22 -12.77 14.64
CA ARG A 44 -7.46 -12.62 13.85
C ARG A 44 -8.71 -12.85 14.68
N LYS A 45 -8.73 -13.95 15.42
CA LYS A 45 -9.85 -14.31 16.29
C LYS A 45 -10.07 -13.26 17.37
N LEU A 46 -9.02 -12.87 18.09
CA LEU A 46 -9.13 -11.91 19.20
C LEU A 46 -9.53 -10.51 18.73
N ALA A 47 -9.06 -10.09 17.55
CA ALA A 47 -9.44 -8.83 16.92
C ALA A 47 -10.85 -8.83 16.31
N GLY A 48 -11.57 -9.96 16.34
CA GLY A 48 -12.91 -10.08 15.77
C GLY A 48 -12.95 -10.23 14.25
N HIS A 49 -11.81 -10.44 13.58
CA HIS A 49 -11.76 -10.61 12.13
C HIS A 49 -12.48 -11.86 11.65
N ASP A 50 -12.46 -12.94 12.42
CA ASP A 50 -13.17 -14.19 12.06
C ASP A 50 -14.68 -13.96 11.98
N THR A 51 -15.26 -13.27 12.97
CA THR A 51 -16.70 -12.92 12.98
C THR A 51 -17.04 -11.92 11.88
N ALA A 52 -16.19 -10.94 11.65
CA ALA A 52 -16.39 -9.95 10.59
C ALA A 52 -16.30 -10.58 9.20
N GLU A 53 -15.42 -11.56 8.98
CA GLU A 53 -15.35 -12.32 7.73
C GLU A 53 -16.59 -13.19 7.51
N GLN A 54 -17.16 -13.76 8.57
CA GLN A 54 -18.43 -14.50 8.47
C GLN A 54 -19.62 -13.58 8.13
N THR A 55 -19.58 -12.33 8.60
CA THR A 55 -20.70 -11.38 8.47
C THR A 55 -20.62 -10.56 7.18
N TYR A 56 -19.43 -10.09 6.83
CA TYR A 56 -19.16 -9.15 5.72
C TYR A 56 -18.31 -9.76 4.61
N GLY A 57 -17.98 -11.05 4.71
CA GLY A 57 -17.31 -11.81 3.67
C GLY A 57 -15.85 -11.43 3.44
N ALA A 58 -15.45 -11.56 2.18
CA ALA A 58 -14.05 -11.51 1.73
C ALA A 58 -13.32 -10.21 2.11
N LEU A 59 -14.05 -9.11 2.33
CA LEU A 59 -13.46 -7.86 2.79
C LEU A 59 -12.61 -8.03 4.04
N TYR A 60 -12.96 -8.91 4.98
CA TYR A 60 -12.21 -9.17 6.22
C TYR A 60 -11.27 -10.38 6.14
N SER A 61 -11.26 -11.07 4.99
CA SER A 61 -10.37 -12.20 4.74
C SER A 61 -8.92 -11.77 4.62
N PHE A 62 -8.00 -12.52 5.23
CA PHE A 62 -6.58 -12.33 4.94
C PHE A 62 -6.28 -12.68 3.48
N ALA A 63 -6.77 -13.82 2.99
CA ALA A 63 -6.38 -14.34 1.68
C ALA A 63 -7.21 -13.76 0.51
N LYS A 64 -8.45 -13.31 0.78
CA LYS A 64 -9.43 -12.96 -0.27
C LYS A 64 -9.89 -11.49 -0.24
N SER A 65 -9.30 -10.65 0.60
CA SER A 65 -9.59 -9.22 0.57
C SER A 65 -9.17 -8.61 -0.77
N PRO A 66 -9.74 -7.46 -1.19
CA PRO A 66 -9.44 -6.87 -2.49
C PRO A 66 -7.93 -6.70 -2.77
N ARG A 67 -7.16 -6.25 -1.78
CA ARG A 67 -5.70 -6.09 -1.88
C ARG A 67 -4.97 -7.42 -1.90
N ALA A 68 -5.43 -8.42 -1.14
CA ALA A 68 -4.89 -9.78 -1.20
C ALA A 68 -5.05 -10.37 -2.61
N GLU A 69 -6.20 -10.16 -3.25
CA GLU A 69 -6.48 -10.60 -4.62
C GLU A 69 -5.65 -9.87 -5.69
N ILE A 70 -5.27 -8.61 -5.45
CA ILE A 70 -4.33 -7.89 -6.32
C ILE A 70 -2.92 -8.47 -6.16
N PHE A 71 -2.44 -8.63 -4.91
CA PHE A 71 -1.12 -9.17 -4.64
C PHE A 71 -0.98 -10.64 -5.06
N SER A 72 -2.02 -11.46 -4.94
CA SER A 72 -1.96 -12.87 -5.37
C SER A 72 -1.70 -13.02 -6.86
N LYS A 73 -2.11 -12.04 -7.68
CA LYS A 73 -1.92 -12.02 -9.13
C LYS A 73 -0.59 -11.41 -9.55
N LEU A 74 -0.08 -10.43 -8.79
CA LEU A 74 1.04 -9.58 -9.22
C LEU A 74 2.30 -9.75 -8.38
N GLY A 75 2.18 -10.10 -7.10
CA GLY A 75 3.26 -10.01 -6.11
C GLY A 75 4.48 -10.86 -6.44
N SER A 76 4.29 -12.06 -6.99
CA SER A 76 5.39 -12.95 -7.38
C SER A 76 6.12 -12.53 -8.66
N SER A 77 5.58 -11.56 -9.42
CA SER A 77 6.15 -11.03 -10.68
C SER A 77 6.89 -9.70 -10.47
N VAL A 78 7.05 -9.25 -9.22
CA VAL A 78 7.74 -8.00 -8.88
C VAL A 78 9.23 -8.27 -8.75
N ASP A 79 9.96 -8.07 -9.85
CA ASP A 79 11.38 -8.43 -9.94
C ASP A 79 12.34 -7.23 -10.03
N THR A 80 11.84 -6.00 -10.18
CA THR A 80 12.66 -4.79 -10.30
C THR A 80 12.18 -3.67 -9.38
N LEU A 81 13.04 -2.69 -9.11
CA LEU A 81 12.63 -1.46 -8.41
C LEU A 81 11.47 -0.76 -9.14
N PHE A 82 11.49 -0.73 -10.48
CA PHE A 82 10.38 -0.21 -11.28
C PHE A 82 9.07 -0.96 -11.05
N ASN A 83 9.07 -2.29 -11.07
CA ASN A 83 7.87 -3.09 -10.81
C ASN A 83 7.34 -2.82 -9.39
N MET A 84 8.23 -2.69 -8.41
CA MET A 84 7.85 -2.42 -7.02
C MET A 84 7.24 -1.02 -6.87
N ARG A 85 7.82 0.01 -7.51
CA ARG A 85 7.20 1.36 -7.57
C ARG A 85 5.80 1.31 -8.20
N SER A 86 5.67 0.59 -9.30
CA SER A 86 4.43 0.45 -10.04
C SER A 86 3.32 -0.20 -9.20
N ILE A 87 3.60 -1.35 -8.55
CA ILE A 87 2.58 -2.04 -7.74
C ILE A 87 2.23 -1.25 -6.47
N MET A 88 3.19 -0.60 -5.82
CA MET A 88 2.93 0.14 -4.58
C MET A 88 2.16 1.44 -4.81
N ASN A 89 2.35 2.09 -5.96
CA ASN A 89 1.57 3.27 -6.36
C ASN A 89 0.33 2.89 -7.19
N ARG A 90 -0.09 1.62 -7.21
CA ARG A 90 -1.15 1.15 -8.11
C ARG A 90 -2.54 1.51 -7.59
N ASN A 91 -3.33 2.13 -8.48
CA ASN A 91 -4.78 2.17 -8.40
C ASN A 91 -5.39 2.13 -9.80
N ALA A 92 -5.90 0.97 -10.20
CA ALA A 92 -6.55 0.71 -11.48
C ALA A 92 -8.08 0.56 -11.35
N TYR A 93 -8.70 1.09 -10.29
CA TYR A 93 -10.16 1.23 -10.20
C TYR A 93 -10.72 1.93 -11.47
N PRO A 94 -11.86 1.50 -12.01
CA PRO A 94 -12.77 0.44 -11.53
C PRO A 94 -12.47 -0.97 -12.04
N ASN A 95 -11.27 -1.20 -12.60
CA ASN A 95 -10.91 -2.41 -13.33
C ASN A 95 -9.98 -3.35 -12.55
N GLU A 96 -9.96 -3.27 -11.21
CA GLU A 96 -9.15 -4.16 -10.36
C GLU A 96 -9.84 -4.56 -9.05
N GLY A 97 -9.24 -5.52 -8.35
CA GLY A 97 -9.73 -6.04 -7.09
C GLY A 97 -10.84 -7.08 -7.26
N VAL A 98 -11.79 -7.06 -6.32
CA VAL A 98 -13.01 -7.89 -6.32
C VAL A 98 -14.22 -7.01 -6.60
N LEU A 99 -15.36 -7.60 -6.96
CA LEU A 99 -16.60 -6.85 -7.12
C LEU A 99 -17.32 -6.68 -5.76
N PRO A 100 -17.85 -5.49 -5.45
CA PRO A 100 -17.72 -4.24 -6.21
C PRO A 100 -16.28 -3.69 -6.17
N SER A 101 -15.78 -3.26 -7.33
CA SER A 101 -14.51 -2.54 -7.38
C SER A 101 -14.77 -1.14 -6.82
N GLU A 102 -13.95 -0.70 -5.87
CA GLU A 102 -14.04 0.61 -5.24
C GLU A 102 -12.65 1.23 -5.23
N PRO A 103 -12.52 2.57 -5.33
CA PRO A 103 -11.20 3.19 -5.40
C PRO A 103 -10.43 3.06 -4.07
N GLY A 104 -11.13 2.78 -2.96
CA GLY A 104 -10.55 2.43 -1.66
C GLY A 104 -10.01 1.00 -1.57
N HIS A 105 -10.34 0.11 -2.51
CA HIS A 105 -9.95 -1.30 -2.52
C HIS A 105 -8.60 -1.59 -3.21
N ALA A 106 -8.02 -0.60 -3.87
CA ALA A 106 -6.71 -0.69 -4.53
C ALA A 106 -5.52 -0.77 -3.53
N ILE A 107 -4.31 -1.04 -4.04
CA ILE A 107 -3.08 -0.99 -3.21
C ILE A 107 -2.85 0.43 -2.68
N SER A 108 -2.86 1.42 -3.57
CA SER A 108 -2.86 2.84 -3.20
C SER A 108 -4.28 3.40 -3.31
N ALA A 109 -5.06 3.25 -2.24
CA ALA A 109 -6.45 3.69 -2.16
C ALA A 109 -6.66 5.17 -2.56
N ARG A 110 -7.83 5.48 -3.13
CA ARG A 110 -8.27 6.82 -3.59
C ARG A 110 -9.73 7.09 -3.20
N LEU A 111 -10.05 7.21 -1.90
CA LEU A 111 -11.44 7.43 -1.49
C LEU A 111 -12.00 8.79 -1.92
N ASP A 112 -11.15 9.71 -2.36
CA ASP A 112 -11.55 10.97 -2.98
C ASP A 112 -12.23 10.74 -4.35
N LEU A 113 -12.04 9.57 -4.96
CA LEU A 113 -12.72 9.17 -6.20
C LEU A 113 -14.00 8.36 -5.93
N ASP A 114 -14.33 8.06 -4.67
CA ASP A 114 -15.58 7.39 -4.32
C ASP A 114 -16.76 8.36 -4.52
N ALA A 115 -17.69 7.98 -5.40
CA ALA A 115 -18.86 8.78 -5.73
C ALA A 115 -19.91 8.84 -4.60
N LEU A 116 -19.90 7.87 -3.68
CA LEU A 116 -20.81 7.81 -2.54
C LEU A 116 -20.18 8.46 -1.31
N ASN A 117 -18.93 8.11 -1.02
CA ASN A 117 -18.21 8.56 0.17
C ASN A 117 -16.95 9.33 -0.22
N HIS A 118 -17.15 10.53 -0.77
CA HIS A 118 -16.13 11.45 -1.26
C HIS A 118 -15.24 11.97 -0.12
N LEU A 119 -14.24 11.18 0.28
CA LEU A 119 -13.40 11.42 1.45
C LEU A 119 -11.94 11.65 1.03
N PRO A 120 -11.24 12.68 1.54
CA PRO A 120 -9.83 12.92 1.24
C PRO A 120 -8.94 11.94 2.03
N ASN A 121 -9.04 10.66 1.71
CA ASN A 121 -8.35 9.55 2.38
C ASN A 121 -7.83 8.54 1.34
N GLY A 122 -6.67 7.95 1.59
CA GLY A 122 -6.10 6.97 0.68
C GLY A 122 -4.63 6.68 0.94
N GLY A 123 -3.97 6.10 -0.05
CA GLY A 123 -2.51 6.08 -0.10
C GLY A 123 -1.98 7.49 -0.33
N ILE A 124 -0.98 7.91 0.45
CA ILE A 124 -0.42 9.27 0.40
C ILE A 124 1.08 9.29 0.13
N ASP A 125 1.71 8.13 0.03
CA ASP A 125 3.11 7.96 -0.31
C ASP A 125 3.36 6.52 -0.77
N ALA A 126 4.55 6.29 -1.32
CA ALA A 126 5.14 4.96 -1.36
C ALA A 126 6.66 5.10 -1.20
N LYS A 127 7.28 4.11 -0.54
CA LYS A 127 8.73 4.04 -0.32
C LYS A 127 9.21 2.64 -0.68
N VAL A 128 10.24 2.57 -1.50
CA VAL A 128 10.79 1.32 -2.03
C VAL A 128 12.30 1.30 -1.79
N THR A 129 12.83 0.15 -1.40
CA THR A 129 14.27 -0.07 -1.30
C THR A 129 14.59 -1.50 -1.73
N ASN A 130 15.83 -1.75 -2.12
CA ASN A 130 16.38 -3.08 -2.30
C ASN A 130 17.68 -3.21 -1.48
N TYR A 131 18.34 -4.36 -1.57
CA TYR A 131 19.57 -4.61 -0.82
C TYR A 131 20.68 -3.58 -1.12
N CYS A 132 20.84 -3.17 -2.38
CA CYS A 132 21.86 -2.21 -2.80
C CYS A 132 21.60 -0.82 -2.23
N LEU A 133 20.36 -0.34 -2.35
CA LEU A 133 19.94 0.95 -1.81
C LEU A 133 20.03 0.96 -0.29
N LEU A 134 19.57 -0.10 0.38
CA LEU A 134 19.61 -0.21 1.84
C LEU A 134 21.04 -0.11 2.38
N ARG A 135 22.02 -0.75 1.75
CA ARG A 135 23.44 -0.66 2.14
C ARG A 135 24.00 0.76 2.05
N SER A 136 23.40 1.59 1.20
CA SER A 136 23.79 2.99 1.02
C SER A 136 22.90 3.95 1.82
N LEU A 137 21.99 3.43 2.66
CA LEU A 137 20.97 4.19 3.39
C LEU A 137 20.06 5.00 2.46
N GLN A 138 19.64 4.36 1.37
CA GLN A 138 18.81 4.97 0.33
C GLN A 138 17.46 4.27 0.17
N SER A 139 16.49 5.02 -0.34
CA SER A 139 15.21 4.54 -0.81
C SER A 139 14.73 5.38 -1.98
N GLN A 140 13.76 4.87 -2.72
CA GLN A 140 13.00 5.65 -3.70
C GLN A 140 11.66 5.96 -3.07
N ALA A 141 11.22 7.21 -3.17
CA ALA A 141 9.98 7.66 -2.55
C ALA A 141 9.16 8.52 -3.49
N ILE A 142 7.85 8.45 -3.34
CA ILE A 142 6.89 9.37 -3.94
C ILE A 142 5.97 9.87 -2.83
N SER A 143 5.55 11.14 -2.92
CA SER A 143 4.60 11.76 -2.00
C SER A 143 3.35 12.18 -2.74
N GLY A 144 2.20 11.89 -2.17
CA GLY A 144 0.88 12.21 -2.72
C GLY A 144 0.06 10.98 -3.10
N PRO A 145 -1.25 11.17 -3.34
CA PRO A 145 -2.11 10.11 -3.85
C PRO A 145 -1.68 9.61 -5.22
N SER A 146 -1.91 8.31 -5.48
CA SER A 146 -1.61 7.70 -6.77
C SER A 146 -2.30 8.43 -7.91
N HIS A 147 -1.53 8.88 -8.87
CA HIS A 147 -1.97 9.47 -10.14
C HIS A 147 -1.45 8.68 -11.35
N ALA A 148 -1.03 7.42 -11.15
CA ALA A 148 -0.48 6.57 -12.20
C ALA A 148 -1.53 6.16 -13.25
N ASN A 149 -2.74 5.84 -12.79
CA ASN A 149 -3.90 5.54 -13.65
C ASN A 149 -5.17 6.28 -13.20
N GLN A 150 -5.01 7.26 -12.31
CA GLN A 150 -6.10 8.04 -11.74
C GLN A 150 -5.81 9.54 -11.93
N PRO A 151 -6.84 10.41 -11.88
CA PRO A 151 -6.62 11.85 -11.92
C PRO A 151 -5.73 12.33 -10.77
N VAL A 152 -4.85 13.30 -11.06
CA VAL A 152 -4.06 14.00 -10.04
C VAL A 152 -4.98 14.54 -8.95
N PHE A 153 -4.65 14.27 -7.70
CA PHE A 153 -5.40 14.79 -6.56
C PHE A 153 -5.16 16.30 -6.42
N LYS A 154 -6.24 17.03 -6.13
CA LYS A 154 -6.23 18.47 -5.88
C LYS A 154 -7.10 18.79 -4.68
N TRP A 155 -6.67 19.76 -3.87
CA TRP A 155 -7.49 20.31 -2.81
C TRP A 155 -8.56 21.26 -3.35
N ARG A 156 -8.29 21.93 -4.48
CA ARG A 156 -9.22 22.88 -5.10
C ARG A 156 -9.56 22.53 -6.54
N ASP A 157 -10.75 22.94 -6.95
CA ASP A 157 -11.17 22.89 -8.34
C ASP A 157 -10.55 24.03 -9.17
N ALA A 158 -10.87 24.07 -10.48
CA ALA A 158 -10.37 25.10 -11.39
C ALA A 158 -10.84 26.53 -11.05
N SER A 159 -11.91 26.68 -10.27
CA SER A 159 -12.41 27.98 -9.79
C SER A 159 -11.73 28.44 -8.48
N GLY A 160 -10.90 27.58 -7.87
CA GLY A 160 -10.29 27.81 -6.57
C GLY A 160 -11.18 27.43 -5.39
N THR A 161 -12.32 26.77 -5.65
CA THR A 161 -13.21 26.28 -4.60
C THR A 161 -12.59 25.04 -3.94
N ASP A 162 -12.59 25.01 -2.61
CA ASP A 162 -12.14 23.86 -1.82
C ASP A 162 -13.05 22.66 -2.07
N LEU A 163 -12.46 21.56 -2.56
CA LEU A 163 -13.14 20.29 -2.84
C LEU A 163 -13.47 19.52 -1.55
N PHE A 164 -12.72 19.77 -0.47
CA PHE A 164 -12.84 19.07 0.80
C PHE A 164 -12.95 20.05 1.97
N PRO A 165 -14.01 20.89 1.99
CA PRO A 165 -14.19 21.86 3.06
C PRO A 165 -14.31 21.14 4.42
N GLY A 166 -13.63 21.68 5.43
CA GLY A 166 -13.59 21.10 6.78
C GLY A 166 -12.43 20.13 7.03
N TRP A 167 -11.59 19.86 6.03
CA TRP A 167 -10.35 19.09 6.17
C TRP A 167 -9.14 20.03 6.08
N PRO A 168 -8.52 20.44 7.21
CA PRO A 168 -7.43 21.41 7.18
C PRO A 168 -6.19 20.90 6.43
N HIS A 169 -5.71 21.68 5.48
CA HIS A 169 -4.57 21.35 4.61
C HIS A 169 -3.62 22.55 4.41
N MET A 170 -3.53 23.44 5.40
CA MET A 170 -2.63 24.59 5.37
C MET A 170 -1.16 24.13 5.29
N GLY A 171 -0.40 24.73 4.37
CA GLY A 171 1.02 24.40 4.15
C GLY A 171 1.24 23.22 3.19
N LEU A 172 0.17 22.54 2.77
CA LEU A 172 0.23 21.51 1.74
C LEU A 172 0.13 22.14 0.32
N PRO A 173 0.78 21.54 -0.69
CA PRO A 173 0.53 21.84 -2.08
C PRO A 173 -0.95 21.63 -2.43
N ASP A 174 -1.50 22.49 -3.27
CA ASP A 174 -2.86 22.33 -3.80
C ASP A 174 -2.96 21.12 -4.74
N VAL A 175 -1.95 20.93 -5.58
CA VAL A 175 -1.86 19.86 -6.60
C VAL A 175 -0.78 18.86 -6.17
N TRP A 176 -1.13 17.56 -6.16
CA TRP A 176 -0.24 16.47 -5.77
C TRP A 176 0.21 15.65 -6.99
N ASP A 177 1.06 16.26 -7.80
CA ASP A 177 1.60 15.72 -9.06
C ASP A 177 3.12 15.56 -8.96
N PHE A 178 3.58 14.87 -7.91
CA PHE A 178 5.01 14.66 -7.65
C PHE A 178 5.50 13.37 -8.27
N ASP A 179 6.68 13.42 -8.86
CA ASP A 179 7.40 12.25 -9.33
C ASP A 179 8.10 11.49 -8.20
N TRP A 180 8.53 10.27 -8.51
CA TRP A 180 9.45 9.52 -7.66
C TRP A 180 10.81 10.21 -7.57
N VAL A 181 11.39 10.21 -6.38
CA VAL A 181 12.74 10.71 -6.10
C VAL A 181 13.58 9.65 -5.41
N GLN A 182 14.90 9.74 -5.57
CA GLN A 182 15.88 8.96 -4.83
C GLN A 182 16.21 9.69 -3.53
N MET A 183 15.86 9.13 -2.38
CA MET A 183 16.23 9.63 -1.07
C MET A 183 17.61 9.09 -0.68
N THR A 184 18.52 9.99 -0.31
CA THR A 184 19.90 9.71 0.10
C THR A 184 20.23 10.41 1.42
N PRO A 185 21.31 10.02 2.11
CA PRO A 185 21.76 10.71 3.32
C PRO A 185 22.08 12.20 3.12
N SER A 186 22.35 12.62 1.88
CA SER A 186 22.68 14.01 1.52
C SER A 186 21.52 14.81 0.93
N GLY A 187 20.37 14.20 0.64
CA GLY A 187 19.22 14.88 0.06
C GLY A 187 18.40 14.00 -0.88
N ALA A 188 17.72 14.63 -1.83
CA ALA A 188 16.95 13.96 -2.87
C ALA A 188 17.63 14.11 -4.23
N ASP A 189 17.71 13.02 -4.97
CA ASP A 189 18.29 12.93 -6.32
C ASP A 189 17.29 12.30 -7.31
N ALA A 190 17.66 12.26 -8.58
CA ALA A 190 16.90 11.51 -9.58
C ALA A 190 16.96 10.00 -9.30
N VAL A 191 15.85 9.31 -9.56
CA VAL A 191 15.74 7.85 -9.42
C VAL A 191 16.82 7.15 -10.24
N THR A 192 17.56 6.26 -9.60
CA THR A 192 18.52 5.37 -10.27
C THR A 192 18.16 3.93 -9.93
N ASP A 193 17.84 3.14 -10.95
CA ASP A 193 17.55 1.72 -10.78
C ASP A 193 18.84 0.91 -10.78
N VAL A 194 19.20 0.46 -9.58
CA VAL A 194 20.32 -0.45 -9.33
C VAL A 194 19.78 -1.84 -9.06
N ASP A 195 19.32 -2.50 -10.12
CA ASP A 195 18.92 -3.91 -10.07
C ASP A 195 20.19 -4.78 -10.02
N GLN A 196 20.32 -5.62 -8.99
CA GLN A 196 21.36 -6.66 -8.87
C GLN A 196 20.71 -8.04 -8.94
#